data_AF-A0A3M1KPA5-F1
#
_entry.id   AF-A0A3M1KPA5-F1
#
_cell.length_a   1.000
_cell.length_b   1.000
_cell.length_c   1.000
_cell.angle_alpha   90.00
_cell.angle_beta   90.00
_cell.angle_gamma   90.00
#
_symmetry.space_group_name_H-M   'P 1'
#
loop_
_entity.id
_entity.type
_entity.pdbx_description
1 polymer ?
#
loop_
_entity_poly.entity_id
_entity_poly.type
_entity_poly.pdbx_seq_one_letter_code
_entity_poly.pdbx_strand_id
1 'polypeptide(L)'
;GHVPQVLMHNIKHNKIVHEQIVVLTIETQEVPRVPEEERFEVEFFEEGVTRIVARYGFMETPTIPAILRRALPAGAAYRPNETTFFLGRETIVLGPDRSMSRWRKRLFSFLLRIQREAVLHFGIPTNRVVELGRQVKL
;
A
#
# COMPACT_ATOMS: atom_id res chain seq x y z
N GLY A 1 8.44 3.61 -13.63
CA GLY A 1 7.46 3.70 -12.52
C GLY A 1 6.24 2.89 -12.88
N HIS A 2 5.75 2.03 -11.99
CA HIS A 2 4.50 1.30 -12.21
C HIS A 2 3.35 2.14 -11.65
N VAL A 3 2.33 2.42 -12.48
CA VAL A 3 1.09 3.04 -12.01
C VAL A 3 0.38 2.04 -11.08
N PRO A 4 -0.02 2.44 -9.86
CA PRO A 4 -0.71 1.53 -8.95
C PRO A 4 -1.95 0.93 -9.61
N GLN A 5 -2.05 -0.40 -9.63
CA GLN A 5 -3.19 -1.13 -10.23
C GLN A 5 -4.55 -0.67 -9.69
N VAL A 6 -4.57 -0.24 -8.44
CA VAL A 6 -5.73 0.30 -7.72
C VAL A 6 -6.31 1.53 -8.40
N LEU A 7 -5.44 2.47 -8.80
CA LEU A 7 -5.83 3.67 -9.55
C LEU A 7 -6.39 3.28 -10.91
N MET A 8 -5.77 2.31 -11.58
CA MET A 8 -6.26 1.82 -12.88
C MET A 8 -7.61 1.15 -12.77
N HIS A 9 -7.84 0.38 -11.71
CA HIS A 9 -9.14 -0.22 -11.45
C HIS A 9 -10.20 0.85 -11.16
N ASN A 10 -9.88 1.87 -10.35
CA ASN A 10 -10.79 2.99 -10.08
C ASN A 10 -11.19 3.70 -11.38
N ILE A 11 -10.22 4.09 -12.21
CA ILE A 11 -10.47 4.78 -13.47
C ILE A 11 -11.28 3.90 -14.43
N LYS A 12 -10.95 2.61 -14.53
CA LYS A 12 -11.65 1.69 -15.45
C LYS A 12 -13.13 1.50 -15.10
N HIS A 13 -13.46 1.46 -13.80
CA HIS A 13 -14.82 1.19 -13.34
C HIS A 13 -15.63 2.45 -13.04
N ASN A 14 -15.07 3.38 -12.28
CA ASN A 14 -15.77 4.59 -11.84
C ASN A 14 -15.65 5.73 -12.86
N LYS A 15 -14.63 5.70 -13.74
CA LYS A 15 -14.33 6.75 -14.71
C LYS A 15 -14.14 8.14 -14.08
N ILE A 16 -13.72 8.17 -12.82
CA ILE A 16 -13.45 9.38 -12.05
C ILE A 16 -11.99 9.35 -11.62
N VAL A 17 -11.34 10.50 -11.71
CA VAL A 17 -10.01 10.76 -11.15
C VAL A 17 -10.20 11.83 -10.06
N HIS A 18 -9.64 11.59 -8.88
CA HIS A 18 -9.65 12.60 -7.83
C HIS A 18 -8.69 13.73 -8.19
N GLU A 19 -9.07 14.97 -7.92
CA GLU A 19 -8.23 16.15 -8.17
C GLU A 19 -6.89 16.12 -7.41
N GLN A 20 -6.85 15.42 -6.27
CA GLN A 20 -5.65 15.26 -5.47
C GLN A 20 -5.42 13.77 -5.19
N ILE A 21 -4.28 13.24 -5.63
CA ILE A 21 -3.93 11.83 -5.50
C ILE A 21 -2.56 11.71 -4.84
N VAL A 22 -2.50 10.98 -3.73
CA VAL A 22 -1.24 10.62 -3.09
C VAL A 22 -0.92 9.15 -3.35
N VAL A 23 0.18 8.89 -4.04
CA VAL A 23 0.75 7.55 -4.22
C VAL A 23 1.80 7.34 -3.14
N LEU A 24 1.43 6.61 -2.08
CA LEU A 24 2.33 6.29 -0.97
C LEU A 24 2.97 4.91 -1.16
N THR A 25 4.29 4.85 -1.13
CA THR A 25 5.10 3.63 -1.03
C THR A 25 5.80 3.61 0.32
N ILE A 26 5.70 2.49 1.04
CA ILE A 26 6.44 2.25 2.28
C ILE A 26 7.50 1.17 1.98
N GLU A 27 8.76 1.50 2.20
CA GLU A 27 9.90 0.60 1.99
C GLU A 27 10.53 0.22 3.33
N THR A 28 10.58 -1.07 3.63
CA THR A 28 11.35 -1.57 4.78
C THR A 28 12.79 -1.79 4.37
N GLN A 29 13.72 -1.16 5.07
CA GLN A 29 15.17 -1.26 4.86
C GLN A 29 15.79 -2.30 5.80
N GLU A 30 16.88 -2.95 5.37
CA GLU A 30 17.63 -3.96 6.14
C GLU A 30 18.54 -3.34 7.22
N VAL A 31 18.13 -2.20 7.77
CA VAL A 31 18.81 -1.52 8.87
C VAL A 31 17.84 -1.36 10.05
N PRO A 32 18.33 -1.28 11.30
CA PRO A 32 17.43 -1.20 12.45
C PRO A 32 16.55 0.05 12.43
N ARG A 33 17.11 1.20 12.02
CA ARG A 33 16.43 2.48 11.85
C ARG A 33 17.03 3.25 10.69
N VAL A 34 16.20 3.95 9.92
CA VAL A 34 16.64 4.80 8.81
C VAL A 34 16.88 6.24 9.31
N PRO A 35 17.99 6.91 8.92
CA PRO A 35 18.25 8.31 9.22
C PRO A 35 17.11 9.23 8.77
N GLU A 36 16.94 10.37 9.44
CA GLU A 36 15.79 11.24 9.21
C GLU A 36 15.80 11.90 7.82
N GLU A 37 16.97 12.25 7.31
CA GLU A 37 17.16 12.80 5.95
C GLU A 37 16.82 11.82 4.81
N GLU A 38 17.03 10.52 5.00
CA GLU A 38 16.80 9.50 3.96
C GLU A 38 15.38 8.91 4.00
N ARG A 39 14.65 9.23 5.07
CA ARG A 39 13.36 8.61 5.40
C ARG A 39 12.24 8.99 4.45
N PHE A 40 12.31 10.15 3.80
CA PHE A 40 11.22 10.69 2.99
C PHE A 40 11.71 11.23 1.66
N GLU A 41 11.06 10.80 0.59
CA GLU A 41 11.18 11.38 -0.74
C GLU A 41 9.77 11.74 -1.21
N VAL A 42 9.60 13.00 -1.63
CA VAL A 42 8.31 13.52 -2.10
C VAL A 42 8.51 14.12 -3.48
N GLU A 43 7.79 13.58 -4.45
CA GLU A 43 7.80 14.04 -5.84
C GLU A 43 6.41 14.59 -6.19
N PHE A 44 6.38 15.78 -6.80
CA PHE A 44 5.16 16.41 -7.31
C PHE A 44 5.08 16.21 -8.81
N PHE A 45 3.91 15.78 -9.26
CA PHE A 45 3.56 15.68 -10.66
C PHE A 45 2.49 16.72 -10.98
N GLU A 46 2.25 16.92 -12.28
CA GLU A 46 1.15 17.74 -12.77
C GLU A 46 -0.21 17.16 -12.32
N GLU A 47 -1.27 17.98 -12.43
CA GLU A 47 -2.66 17.54 -12.22
C GLU A 47 -2.97 17.01 -10.81
N GLY A 48 -2.21 17.44 -9.79
CA GLY A 48 -2.50 17.15 -8.39
C GLY A 48 -2.08 15.76 -7.91
N VAL A 49 -1.14 15.11 -8.62
CA VAL A 49 -0.57 13.83 -8.21
C VAL A 49 0.71 14.06 -7.41
N THR A 50 0.80 13.47 -6.22
CA THR A 50 2.00 13.47 -5.37
C THR A 50 2.44 12.05 -5.11
N ARG A 51 3.73 11.75 -5.25
CA ARG A 51 4.32 10.48 -4.85
C ARG A 51 5.14 10.66 -3.59
N ILE A 52 4.94 9.77 -2.63
CA ILE A 52 5.68 9.74 -1.37
C ILE A 52 6.32 8.37 -1.25
N VAL A 53 7.64 8.33 -1.08
CA VAL A 53 8.37 7.13 -0.69
C VAL A 53 8.85 7.33 0.75
N ALA A 54 8.38 6.48 1.65
CA ALA A 54 8.73 6.51 3.07
C ALA A 54 9.53 5.26 3.44
N ARG A 55 10.77 5.46 3.91
CA ARG A 55 11.75 4.40 4.16
C ARG A 55 11.92 4.18 5.66
N TYR A 56 11.74 2.96 6.14
CA TYR A 56 11.80 2.64 7.56
C TYR A 56 12.64 1.39 7.81
N GLY A 57 13.37 1.38 8.92
CA GLY A 57 14.14 0.22 9.34
C GLY A 57 13.24 -0.88 9.90
N PHE A 58 13.78 -2.10 10.00
CA PHE A 58 13.02 -3.26 10.46
C PHE A 58 12.55 -3.21 11.92
N MET A 59 13.12 -2.32 12.76
CA MET A 59 12.64 -2.10 14.13
C MET A 59 11.64 -0.93 14.25
N GLU A 60 11.32 -0.25 13.15
CA GLU A 60 10.41 0.89 13.16
C GLU A 60 8.99 0.43 12.83
N THR A 61 7.99 1.02 13.50
CA THR A 61 6.58 0.72 13.28
C THR A 61 5.85 1.99 12.84
N PRO A 62 6.05 2.42 11.59
CA PRO A 62 5.43 3.66 11.10
C PRO A 62 3.93 3.50 10.91
N THR A 63 3.19 4.60 11.07
CA THR A 63 1.77 4.65 10.73
C THR A 63 1.55 5.55 9.53
N ILE A 64 0.62 5.18 8.66
CA ILE A 64 0.28 5.96 7.46
C ILE A 64 -0.16 7.39 7.82
N PRO A 65 -1.02 7.63 8.83
CA PRO A 65 -1.34 8.99 9.25
C PRO A 65 -0.11 9.82 9.67
N ALA A 66 0.87 9.22 10.35
CA ALA A 66 2.09 9.92 10.74
C ALA A 66 2.98 10.26 9.53
N ILE A 67 3.13 9.32 8.60
CA ILE A 67 3.83 9.51 7.32
C ILE A 67 3.21 10.69 6.56
N LEU A 68 1.89 10.67 6.36
CA LEU A 68 1.19 11.69 5.59
C LEU A 68 1.22 13.07 6.28
N ARG A 69 1.10 13.12 7.61
CA ARG A 69 1.27 14.39 8.37
C ARG A 69 2.65 15.00 8.15
N ARG A 70 3.68 14.16 8.09
CA ARG A 70 5.07 14.60 7.90
C ARG A 70 5.35 15.09 6.48
N ALA A 71 4.56 14.66 5.50
CA ALA A 71 4.63 15.14 4.12
C ALA A 71 3.80 16.42 3.89
N LEU A 72 2.97 16.87 4.84
CA LEU A 72 2.18 18.11 4.72
C LEU A 72 3.03 19.35 4.41
N PRO A 73 4.17 19.60 5.08
CA PRO A 73 4.99 20.77 4.80
C PRO A 73 5.58 20.77 3.38
N ALA A 74 5.77 19.59 2.80
CA ALA A 74 6.23 19.46 1.42
C ALA A 74 5.11 19.81 0.41
N GLY A 75 3.84 19.77 0.81
CA GLY A 75 2.68 20.03 -0.06
C GLY A 75 1.80 18.81 -0.31
N ALA A 76 1.99 17.70 0.40
CA ALA A 76 1.15 16.52 0.20
C ALA A 76 -0.32 16.80 0.56
N ALA A 77 -1.23 16.41 -0.33
CA ALA A 77 -2.66 16.55 -0.12
C ALA A 77 -3.18 15.50 0.87
N TYR A 78 -3.14 15.83 2.17
CA TYR A 78 -3.68 14.97 3.22
C TYR A 78 -4.57 15.74 4.18
N ARG A 79 -5.83 15.30 4.26
CA ARG A 79 -6.80 15.78 5.25
C ARG A 79 -7.32 14.59 6.04
N PRO A 80 -6.97 14.43 7.33
CA PRO A 80 -7.26 13.22 8.09
C PRO A 80 -8.72 12.75 8.04
N ASN A 81 -9.68 13.69 7.98
CA ASN A 81 -11.11 13.40 8.01
C ASN A 81 -11.78 13.35 6.62
N GLU A 82 -11.05 13.63 5.55
CA GLU A 82 -11.58 13.67 4.17
C GLU A 82 -10.86 12.65 3.26
N THR A 83 -9.66 12.23 3.63
CA THR A 83 -8.85 11.30 2.82
C THR A 83 -9.44 9.90 2.84
N THR A 84 -9.61 9.33 1.66
CA THR A 84 -9.99 7.92 1.48
C THR A 84 -8.76 7.13 1.05
N PHE A 85 -8.52 6.00 1.72
CA PHE A 85 -7.36 5.15 1.50
C PHE A 85 -7.73 3.99 0.60
N PHE A 86 -7.13 3.93 -0.59
CA PHE A 86 -7.30 2.81 -1.50
C PHE A 86 -6.12 1.85 -1.37
N LEU A 87 -6.40 0.61 -0.97
CA LEU A 87 -5.39 -0.42 -0.81
C LEU A 87 -5.56 -1.49 -1.88
N GLY A 88 -4.48 -1.76 -2.61
CA GLY A 88 -4.42 -2.86 -3.56
C GLY A 88 -4.09 -4.14 -2.83
N ARG A 89 -4.98 -5.12 -2.92
CA ARG A 89 -4.71 -6.45 -2.37
C ARG A 89 -4.48 -7.42 -3.51
N GLU A 90 -3.26 -7.95 -3.58
CA GLU A 90 -3.00 -9.13 -4.39
C GLU A 90 -3.35 -10.37 -3.57
N THR A 91 -4.49 -10.99 -3.89
CA THR A 91 -4.86 -12.27 -3.29
C THR A 91 -4.35 -13.37 -4.21
N ILE A 92 -3.31 -14.06 -3.77
CA ILE A 92 -2.86 -15.28 -4.44
C ILE A 92 -3.93 -16.36 -4.20
N VAL A 93 -4.57 -16.80 -5.29
CA VAL A 93 -5.56 -17.88 -5.33
C VAL A 93 -4.91 -19.10 -5.98
N LEU A 94 -5.02 -20.26 -5.34
CA LEU A 94 -4.49 -21.50 -5.89
C LEU A 94 -5.31 -21.92 -7.11
N GLY A 95 -4.68 -22.01 -8.29
CA GLY A 95 -5.31 -22.53 -9.49
C GLY A 95 -5.51 -24.05 -9.46
N PRO A 96 -6.29 -24.59 -10.42
CA PRO A 96 -6.57 -26.03 -10.54
C PRO A 96 -5.35 -26.86 -10.96
N ASP A 97 -4.20 -26.22 -11.22
CA ASP A 97 -3.02 -26.86 -11.75
C ASP A 97 -2.49 -27.98 -10.82
N ARG A 98 -2.13 -29.13 -11.40
CA ARG A 98 -1.71 -30.34 -10.66
C ARG A 98 -0.22 -30.36 -10.33
N SER A 99 0.54 -29.34 -10.75
CA SER A 99 1.99 -29.24 -10.53
C SER A 99 2.41 -29.31 -9.05
N MET A 100 1.51 -28.99 -8.10
CA MET A 100 1.79 -28.99 -6.66
C MET A 100 0.81 -29.88 -5.87
N SER A 101 1.37 -30.79 -5.06
CA SER A 101 0.61 -31.68 -4.18
C SER A 101 -0.35 -30.91 -3.25
N ARG A 102 -1.54 -31.47 -3.01
CA ARG A 102 -2.62 -30.81 -2.25
C ARG A 102 -2.22 -30.35 -0.84
N TRP A 103 -1.37 -31.12 -0.14
CA TRP A 103 -0.91 -30.75 1.20
C TRP A 103 0.05 -29.54 1.17
N ARG A 104 0.90 -29.42 0.12
CA ARG A 104 1.79 -28.26 -0.08
C ARG A 104 0.97 -27.00 -0.34
N LYS A 105 -0.08 -27.11 -1.16
CA LYS A 105 -1.04 -26.02 -1.37
C LYS A 105 -1.72 -25.56 -0.07
N ARG A 106 -2.13 -26.50 0.79
CA ARG A 106 -2.72 -26.18 2.11
C ARG A 106 -1.73 -25.48 3.04
N LEU A 107 -0.50 -25.99 3.14
CA LEU A 107 0.56 -25.38 3.94
C LEU A 107 0.90 -23.97 3.44
N PHE A 108 1.08 -23.80 2.13
CA PHE A 108 1.37 -22.51 1.52
C PHE A 108 0.24 -21.50 1.74
N SER A 109 -1.01 -21.92 1.58
CA SER A 109 -2.17 -21.08 1.86
C SER A 109 -2.25 -20.65 3.34
N PHE A 110 -1.84 -21.53 4.26
CA PHE A 110 -1.80 -21.24 5.69
C PHE A 110 -0.69 -20.22 6.02
N LEU A 111 0.53 -20.45 5.52
CA LEU A 111 1.66 -19.54 5.70
C LEU A 111 1.38 -18.14 5.12
N LEU A 112 0.80 -18.08 3.92
CA LEU A 112 0.36 -16.81 3.33
C LEU A 112 -0.68 -16.12 4.21
N ARG A 113 -1.55 -16.87 4.91
CA ARG A 113 -2.56 -16.28 5.80
C ARG A 113 -1.92 -15.66 7.04
N ILE A 114 -0.85 -16.24 7.57
CA ILE A 114 -0.08 -15.68 8.69
C ILE A 114 0.64 -14.39 8.29
N GLN A 115 1.30 -14.36 7.13
CA GLN A 115 1.97 -13.15 6.62
C GLN A 115 0.99 -11.97 6.42
N ARG A 116 -0.27 -12.27 6.10
CA ARG A 116 -1.31 -11.28 5.79
C ARG A 116 -1.78 -10.46 6.98
N GLU A 117 -1.68 -10.95 8.22
CA GLU A 117 -2.07 -10.18 9.41
C GLU A 117 -1.08 -9.04 9.73
N ALA A 118 0.17 -9.13 9.28
CA ALA A 118 1.20 -8.13 9.57
C ALA A 118 1.03 -6.79 8.80
N VAL A 119 0.36 -6.82 7.64
CA VAL A 119 0.19 -5.64 6.76
C VAL A 119 -0.96 -4.73 7.21
N LEU A 120 -1.84 -5.20 8.09
CA LEU A 120 -3.03 -4.47 8.54
C LEU A 120 -2.75 -3.41 9.63
N HIS A 121 -1.50 -3.23 10.07
CA HIS A 121 -1.17 -2.45 11.27
C HIS A 121 -0.57 -1.05 11.01
N PHE A 122 -0.85 -0.43 9.87
CA PHE A 122 -0.38 0.95 9.60
C PHE A 122 -1.27 2.06 10.19
N GLY A 123 -2.23 1.72 11.06
CA GLY A 123 -3.04 2.70 11.79
C GLY A 123 -4.04 3.48 10.93
N ILE A 124 -4.50 2.92 9.80
CA ILE A 124 -5.50 3.58 8.95
C ILE A 124 -6.89 3.47 9.61
N PRO A 125 -7.69 4.56 9.67
CA PRO A 125 -9.07 4.49 10.14
C PRO A 125 -9.91 3.52 9.30
N THR A 126 -10.50 2.50 9.93
CA THR A 126 -11.23 1.41 9.25
C THR A 126 -12.44 1.88 8.45
N ASN A 127 -13.08 2.99 8.84
CA ASN A 127 -14.19 3.60 8.10
C ASN A 127 -13.77 4.39 6.85
N ARG A 128 -12.47 4.46 6.53
CA ARG A 128 -11.91 5.22 5.39
C ARG A 128 -11.06 4.37 4.45
N VAL A 129 -11.09 3.06 4.62
CA VAL A 129 -10.34 2.12 3.81
C VAL A 129 -11.25 1.49 2.75
N VAL A 130 -10.83 1.57 1.49
CA VAL A 130 -11.42 0.84 0.37
C VAL A 130 -10.39 -0.18 -0.13
N GLU A 131 -10.73 -1.46 -0.04
CA GLU A 131 -9.85 -2.55 -0.44
C GLU A 131 -10.25 -3.06 -1.81
N LEU A 132 -9.36 -2.91 -2.78
CA LEU A 132 -9.55 -3.42 -4.12
C LEU A 132 -8.74 -4.71 -4.27
N GLY A 133 -9.42 -5.84 -4.08
CA GLY A 133 -8.82 -7.17 -4.17
C GLY A 133 -8.76 -7.69 -5.61
N ARG A 134 -7.56 -8.07 -6.07
CA ARG A 134 -7.34 -8.81 -7.32
C ARG A 134 -6.97 -10.25 -6.99
N GLN A 135 -7.60 -11.21 -7.67
CA GLN A 135 -7.23 -12.63 -7.58
C GLN A 135 -6.13 -12.96 -8.58
N VAL A 136 -4.96 -13.39 -8.09
CA VAL A 136 -3.83 -13.87 -8.91
C VAL A 136 -3.81 -15.39 -8.83
N LYS A 137 -4.01 -16.08 -9.95
CA LYS A 137 -3.97 -17.54 -9.96
C LYS A 137 -2.51 -18.02 -10.03
N LEU A 138 -2.14 -18.92 -9.12
CA LEU A 138 -0.94 -19.77 -9.23
C LEU A 138 -1.24 -21.03 -10.03
#